data_AF-A0A2K8SLB2-F1
#
_entry.id   AF-A0A2K8SLB2-F1
#
_cell.length_a   1.000
_cell.length_b   1.000
_cell.length_c   1.000
_cell.angle_alpha   90.00
_cell.angle_beta   90.00
_cell.angle_gamma   90.00
#
_symmetry.space_group_name_H-M   'P 1'
#
loop_
_entity.id
_entity.type
_entity.pdbx_description
1 polymer ?
#
loop_
_entity_poly.entity_id
_entity_poly.type
_entity_poly.pdbx_seq_one_letter_code
_entity_poly.pdbx_strand_id
1 'polypeptide(L)'
;MQFLKIVLVALVLMVNLVIAQPSWAGKDFTKGADYAEVTQALNQLLTVKDTPEQGGYTPEQFQQRLAQLQFQKNIIETARKRAQCRNETGKTLAVYANKPKKSPTQLYFLGAGTITDDDWDCDGIYLPAGSQVVLGPNAQPQQLAQAIAVKFVDGTQSIARTNPVTGAIELNVEPAKVFKAGESSWLLPNFSQADIDTQIPTPQLID
;
A
#
# COMPACT_ATOMS: atom_id res chain seq x y z
N MET A 1 -17.86 20.79 52.17
CA MET A 1 -18.29 21.34 50.86
C MET A 1 -17.27 21.18 49.73
N GLN A 2 -15.96 21.34 49.97
CA GLN A 2 -14.94 21.14 48.92
C GLN A 2 -14.83 19.70 48.43
N PHE A 3 -14.89 18.71 49.33
CA PHE A 3 -14.80 17.29 48.95
C PHE A 3 -15.93 16.85 48.01
N LEU A 4 -17.17 17.25 48.29
CA LEU A 4 -18.32 16.96 47.44
C LEU A 4 -18.16 17.58 46.04
N LYS A 5 -17.61 18.80 45.94
CA LYS A 5 -17.35 19.47 44.66
C LYS A 5 -16.26 18.75 43.85
N ILE A 6 -15.20 18.26 44.51
CA ILE A 6 -14.14 17.49 43.87
C ILE A 6 -14.67 16.18 43.32
N VAL A 7 -15.46 15.45 44.11
CA VAL A 7 -16.10 14.20 43.68
C VAL A 7 -17.00 14.45 42.48
N LEU A 8 -17.81 15.52 42.50
CA LEU A 8 -18.74 15.84 41.42
C LEU A 8 -18.00 16.21 40.12
N VAL A 9 -16.90 16.97 40.20
CA VAL A 9 -16.06 17.28 39.04
C VAL A 9 -15.38 16.01 38.49
N ALA A 10 -14.87 15.13 39.35
CA ALA A 10 -14.27 13.87 38.92
C ALA A 10 -15.29 12.95 38.22
N LEU A 11 -16.52 12.91 38.73
CA LEU A 11 -17.62 12.13 38.16
C LEU A 11 -18.05 12.67 36.79
N VAL A 12 -18.15 13.99 36.64
CA VAL A 12 -18.41 14.64 35.34
C VAL A 12 -17.27 14.37 34.34
N LEU A 13 -16.01 14.37 34.79
CA LEU A 13 -14.87 14.06 33.92
C LEU A 13 -14.90 12.59 33.46
N MET A 14 -15.18 11.65 34.35
CA MET A 14 -15.30 10.23 34.01
C MET A 14 -16.46 9.96 33.06
N VAL A 15 -17.62 10.58 33.26
CA VAL A 15 -18.76 10.47 32.34
C VAL A 15 -18.40 11.02 30.97
N ASN A 16 -17.68 12.14 30.88
CA ASN A 16 -17.20 12.66 29.60
C ASN A 16 -16.20 11.72 28.92
N LEU A 17 -15.31 11.05 29.65
CA LEU A 17 -14.35 10.09 29.08
C LEU A 17 -14.99 8.78 28.59
N VAL A 18 -16.15 8.40 29.15
CA VAL A 18 -16.92 7.22 28.71
C VAL A 18 -17.78 7.53 27.47
N ILE A 19 -18.31 8.76 27.37
CA ILE A 19 -19.19 9.17 26.26
C ILE A 19 -18.39 9.71 25.08
N ALA A 20 -17.36 10.53 25.35
CA ALA A 20 -16.43 10.97 24.33
C ALA A 20 -15.33 9.93 24.22
N GLN A 21 -15.46 9.04 23.22
CA GLN A 21 -14.32 8.25 22.78
C GLN A 21 -13.13 9.22 22.60
N PRO A 22 -11.94 8.90 23.12
CA PRO A 22 -10.77 9.73 22.86
C PRO A 22 -10.68 9.96 21.35
N SER A 23 -10.55 11.20 20.91
CA SER A 23 -10.34 11.49 19.49
C SER A 23 -8.91 11.07 19.15
N TRP A 24 -8.70 9.78 18.90
CA TRP A 24 -7.50 9.32 18.24
C TRP A 24 -7.61 9.90 16.83
N ALA A 25 -6.91 11.00 16.57
CA ALA A 25 -6.96 11.78 15.34
C ALA A 25 -6.30 11.03 14.15
N GLY A 26 -6.58 9.74 14.01
CA GLY A 26 -6.16 8.90 12.89
C GLY A 26 -7.20 8.95 11.77
N LYS A 27 -6.72 8.92 10.52
CA LYS A 27 -7.58 8.73 9.35
C LYS A 27 -8.22 7.35 9.44
N ASP A 28 -9.53 7.28 9.23
CA ASP A 28 -10.25 6.02 9.08
C ASP A 28 -10.14 5.55 7.62
N PHE A 29 -9.27 4.58 7.37
CA PHE A 29 -9.00 4.06 6.03
C PHE A 29 -10.11 3.16 5.50
N THR A 30 -11.02 2.68 6.36
CA THR A 30 -12.19 1.88 5.93
C THR A 30 -13.24 2.68 5.16
N LYS A 31 -13.10 4.02 5.15
CA LYS A 31 -13.93 4.92 4.34
C LYS A 31 -13.30 5.27 2.98
N GLY A 32 -12.13 4.72 2.67
CA GLY A 32 -11.40 4.96 1.43
C GLY A 32 -11.88 4.12 0.25
N ALA A 33 -11.44 4.51 -0.95
CA ALA A 33 -11.74 3.78 -2.20
C ALA A 33 -11.15 2.35 -2.17
N ASP A 34 -9.93 2.19 -1.67
CA ASP A 34 -9.28 0.88 -1.59
C ASP A 34 -10.08 -0.11 -0.74
N TYR A 35 -10.65 0.31 0.40
CA TYR A 35 -11.50 -0.55 1.24
C TYR A 35 -12.78 -0.97 0.51
N ALA A 36 -13.42 -0.03 -0.20
CA ALA A 36 -14.62 -0.31 -0.97
C ALA A 36 -14.33 -1.30 -2.11
N GLU A 37 -13.23 -1.12 -2.84
CA GLU A 37 -12.81 -2.02 -3.92
C GLU A 37 -12.48 -3.42 -3.41
N VAL A 38 -11.69 -3.54 -2.34
CA VAL A 38 -11.32 -4.85 -1.76
C VAL A 38 -12.56 -5.56 -1.22
N THR A 39 -13.44 -4.85 -0.51
CA THR A 39 -14.68 -5.43 0.03
C THR A 39 -15.61 -5.88 -1.08
N GLN A 40 -15.74 -5.09 -2.15
CA GLN A 40 -16.52 -5.48 -3.32
C GLN A 40 -15.95 -6.73 -4.00
N ALA A 41 -14.63 -6.77 -4.24
CA ALA A 41 -13.97 -7.92 -4.85
C ALA A 41 -14.11 -9.18 -3.99
N LEU A 42 -14.01 -9.05 -2.66
CA LEU A 42 -14.20 -10.15 -1.72
C LEU A 42 -15.63 -10.67 -1.77
N ASN A 43 -16.62 -9.78 -1.73
CA ASN A 43 -18.03 -10.15 -1.81
C ASN A 43 -18.34 -10.87 -3.13
N GLN A 44 -17.80 -10.37 -4.25
CA GLN A 44 -17.94 -11.02 -5.56
C GLN A 44 -17.30 -12.41 -5.57
N LEU A 45 -16.07 -12.56 -5.08
CA LEU A 45 -15.41 -13.86 -5.00
C LEU A 45 -16.22 -14.86 -4.16
N LEU A 46 -16.78 -14.42 -3.03
CA LEU A 46 -17.57 -15.27 -2.15
C LEU A 46 -18.88 -15.76 -2.77
N THR A 47 -19.40 -15.12 -3.84
CA THR A 47 -20.60 -15.61 -4.53
C THR A 47 -20.39 -16.96 -5.23
N VAL A 48 -19.15 -17.28 -5.61
CA VAL A 48 -18.79 -18.54 -6.28
C VAL A 48 -18.04 -19.51 -5.36
N LYS A 49 -18.05 -19.27 -4.04
CA LYS A 49 -17.33 -20.08 -3.04
C LYS A 49 -17.55 -21.58 -3.17
N ASP A 50 -18.81 -22.00 -3.35
CA ASP A 50 -19.18 -23.41 -3.36
C ASP A 50 -18.98 -24.05 -4.74
N THR A 51 -18.78 -23.23 -5.78
CA THR A 51 -18.51 -23.66 -7.17
C THR A 51 -17.49 -22.73 -7.86
N PRO A 52 -16.22 -22.72 -7.41
CA PRO A 52 -15.20 -21.78 -7.90
C PRO A 52 -15.00 -21.81 -9.42
N GLU A 53 -15.26 -22.96 -10.04
CA GLU A 53 -15.13 -23.18 -11.48
C GLU A 53 -16.12 -22.32 -12.28
N GLN A 54 -17.30 -21.99 -11.71
CA GLN A 54 -18.26 -21.06 -12.33
C GLN A 54 -17.69 -19.63 -12.42
N GLY A 55 -16.77 -19.28 -11.53
CA GLY A 55 -16.01 -18.03 -11.57
C GLY A 55 -14.73 -18.10 -12.39
N GLY A 56 -14.44 -19.25 -13.02
CA GLY A 56 -13.22 -19.47 -13.80
C GLY A 56 -11.97 -19.75 -12.95
N TYR A 57 -12.14 -20.14 -11.68
CA TYR A 57 -11.04 -20.46 -10.78
C TYR A 57 -10.86 -21.97 -10.63
N THR A 58 -9.61 -22.43 -10.53
CA THR A 58 -9.30 -23.68 -9.84
C THR A 58 -9.47 -23.51 -8.32
N PRO A 59 -9.68 -24.59 -7.54
CA PRO A 59 -9.76 -24.50 -6.08
C PRO A 59 -8.54 -23.78 -5.46
N GLU A 60 -7.34 -24.04 -5.96
CA GLU A 60 -6.10 -23.43 -5.49
C GLU A 60 -6.07 -21.93 -5.78
N GLN A 61 -6.41 -21.53 -7.01
CA GLN A 61 -6.48 -20.10 -7.39
C GLN A 61 -7.54 -19.35 -6.59
N PHE A 62 -8.69 -19.99 -6.32
CA PHE A 62 -9.74 -19.42 -5.48
C PHE A 62 -9.23 -19.14 -4.06
N GLN A 63 -8.59 -20.12 -3.43
CA GLN A 63 -8.04 -19.96 -2.08
C GLN A 63 -6.94 -18.90 -2.02
N GLN A 64 -6.04 -18.88 -3.02
CA GLN A 64 -5.01 -17.85 -3.11
C GLN A 64 -5.62 -16.45 -3.22
N ARG A 65 -6.62 -16.28 -4.10
CA ARG A 65 -7.30 -14.99 -4.28
C ARG A 65 -8.07 -14.56 -3.03
N LEU A 66 -8.73 -15.50 -2.36
CA LEU A 66 -9.45 -15.25 -1.10
C LEU A 66 -8.48 -14.77 -0.01
N ALA A 67 -7.38 -15.49 0.19
CA ALA A 67 -6.35 -15.13 1.16
C ALA A 67 -5.75 -13.75 0.88
N GLN A 68 -5.46 -13.45 -0.40
CA GLN A 68 -4.95 -12.14 -0.82
C GLN A 68 -5.92 -11.00 -0.47
N LEU A 69 -7.20 -11.14 -0.81
CA LEU A 69 -8.20 -10.10 -0.53
C LEU A 69 -8.46 -9.92 0.96
N GLN A 70 -8.47 -11.01 1.74
CA GLN A 70 -8.58 -10.96 3.19
C GLN A 70 -7.37 -10.27 3.83
N PHE A 71 -6.17 -10.55 3.33
CA PHE A 71 -4.94 -9.90 3.79
C PHE A 71 -4.97 -8.39 3.51
N GLN A 72 -5.34 -7.99 2.29
CA GLN A 72 -5.48 -6.57 1.92
C GLN A 72 -6.53 -5.87 2.79
N LYS A 73 -7.69 -6.50 3.01
CA LYS A 73 -8.74 -5.96 3.88
C LYS A 73 -8.22 -5.75 5.31
N ASN A 74 -7.51 -6.73 5.86
CA ASN A 74 -6.93 -6.65 7.19
C ASN A 74 -5.91 -5.51 7.32
N ILE A 75 -5.04 -5.32 6.30
CA ILE A 75 -4.11 -4.18 6.27
C ILE A 75 -4.87 -2.88 6.45
N ILE A 76 -5.94 -2.67 5.67
CA ILE A 76 -6.72 -1.42 5.70
C ILE A 76 -7.45 -1.25 7.04
N GLU A 77 -8.07 -2.31 7.57
CA GLU A 77 -8.82 -2.26 8.83
C GLU A 77 -7.93 -2.00 10.05
N THR A 78 -6.68 -2.46 10.01
CA THR A 78 -5.73 -2.30 11.11
C THR A 78 -4.79 -1.10 10.93
N ALA A 79 -4.86 -0.43 9.77
CA ALA A 79 -4.01 0.69 9.42
C ALA A 79 -4.14 1.84 10.42
N ARG A 80 -2.98 2.31 10.90
CA ARG A 80 -2.86 3.54 11.72
C ARG A 80 -2.17 4.67 10.97
N LYS A 81 -1.46 4.34 9.89
CA LYS A 81 -0.71 5.25 9.04
C LYS A 81 -1.11 5.03 7.58
N ARG A 82 -0.73 5.97 6.72
CA ARG A 82 -0.88 5.84 5.26
C ARG A 82 0.03 4.77 4.71
N ALA A 83 -0.15 4.43 3.43
CA ALA A 83 0.77 3.53 2.78
C ALA A 83 2.16 4.19 2.70
N GLN A 84 3.20 3.42 2.98
CA GLN A 84 4.58 3.89 2.90
C GLN A 84 5.40 2.94 2.04
N CYS A 85 6.35 3.50 1.30
CA CYS A 85 7.33 2.74 0.53
C CYS A 85 8.71 2.92 1.13
N ARG A 86 9.37 1.81 1.43
CA ARG A 86 10.76 1.75 1.88
C ARG A 86 11.63 1.21 0.76
N ASN A 87 12.70 1.94 0.47
CA ASN A 87 13.67 1.56 -0.54
C ASN A 87 14.89 0.91 0.09
N GLU A 88 15.00 -0.41 -0.04
CA GLU A 88 16.18 -1.22 0.34
C GLU A 88 16.87 -1.80 -0.90
N THR A 89 16.68 -1.19 -2.08
CA THR A 89 17.26 -1.69 -3.33
C THR A 89 18.74 -1.34 -3.49
N GLY A 90 19.26 -0.42 -2.67
CA GLY A 90 20.60 0.15 -2.81
C GLY A 90 20.74 1.19 -3.92
N LYS A 91 19.65 1.50 -4.64
CA LYS A 91 19.57 2.45 -5.75
C LYS A 91 18.40 3.40 -5.58
N THR A 92 18.24 4.40 -6.46
CA THR A 92 17.03 5.23 -6.49
C THR A 92 15.83 4.38 -6.91
N LEU A 93 14.70 4.52 -6.21
CA LEU A 93 13.45 3.83 -6.50
C LEU A 93 12.40 4.83 -6.97
N ALA A 94 11.76 4.55 -8.09
CA ALA A 94 10.64 5.36 -8.56
C ALA A 94 9.34 4.90 -7.88
N VAL A 95 8.65 5.83 -7.21
CA VAL A 95 7.45 5.55 -6.42
C VAL A 95 6.30 6.44 -6.86
N TYR A 96 5.08 5.90 -6.84
CA TYR A 96 3.85 6.65 -7.02
C TYR A 96 3.38 7.09 -5.64
N ALA A 97 3.36 8.40 -5.43
CA ALA A 97 2.94 8.96 -4.16
C ALA A 97 2.05 10.20 -4.35
N ASN A 98 1.28 10.51 -3.33
CA ASN A 98 0.51 11.74 -3.26
C ASN A 98 0.56 12.33 -1.84
N LYS A 99 0.35 13.64 -1.73
CA LYS A 99 -0.05 14.21 -0.43
C LYS A 99 -1.58 14.10 -0.35
N PRO A 100 -2.16 13.80 0.82
CA PRO A 100 -3.61 13.59 0.97
C PRO A 100 -4.51 14.73 0.50
N LYS A 101 -3.98 15.96 0.46
CA LYS A 101 -4.68 17.17 -0.03
C LYS A 101 -4.29 17.56 -1.47
N LYS A 102 -3.37 16.83 -2.08
CA LYS A 102 -2.80 17.06 -3.40
C LYS A 102 -2.91 15.76 -4.21
N SER A 103 -4.12 15.48 -4.68
CA SER A 103 -4.37 14.56 -5.79
C SER A 103 -4.06 15.29 -7.10
N PRO A 104 -3.55 14.61 -8.15
CA PRO A 104 -3.40 13.17 -8.31
C PRO A 104 -2.08 12.58 -7.81
N THR A 105 -2.03 11.25 -7.68
CA THR A 105 -0.81 10.46 -7.56
C THR A 105 0.16 10.77 -8.70
N GLN A 106 1.42 11.01 -8.34
CA GLN A 106 2.48 11.35 -9.29
C GLN A 106 3.71 10.47 -9.04
N LEU A 107 4.57 10.40 -10.05
CA LEU A 107 5.83 9.69 -9.97
C LEU A 107 6.88 10.56 -9.28
N TYR A 108 7.52 10.01 -8.26
CA TYR A 108 8.60 10.62 -7.51
C TYR A 108 9.76 9.63 -7.36
N PHE A 109 10.89 10.12 -6.84
CA PHE A 109 12.11 9.33 -6.71
C PHE A 109 12.53 9.25 -5.24
N LEU A 110 12.55 8.04 -4.69
CA LEU A 110 12.89 7.74 -3.31
C LEU A 110 14.35 7.26 -3.25
N GLY A 111 15.18 7.92 -2.43
CA GLY A 111 16.60 7.58 -2.30
C GLY A 111 16.83 6.21 -1.64
N ALA A 112 18.00 5.61 -1.90
CA ALA A 112 18.38 4.35 -1.29
C ALA A 112 18.38 4.45 0.25
N GLY A 113 17.83 3.44 0.92
CA GLY A 113 17.75 3.36 2.39
C GLY A 113 16.67 4.23 3.04
N THR A 114 15.86 4.93 2.25
CA THR A 114 14.84 5.86 2.78
C THR A 114 13.43 5.27 2.75
N ILE A 115 12.52 5.88 3.49
CA ILE A 115 11.09 5.55 3.53
C ILE A 115 10.30 6.84 3.34
N THR A 116 9.17 6.77 2.64
CA THR A 116 8.26 7.91 2.51
C THR A 116 7.75 8.37 3.87
N ASP A 117 7.73 9.67 4.12
CA ASP A 117 7.20 10.30 5.33
C ASP A 117 5.69 10.00 5.54
N ASP A 118 5.20 10.10 6.78
CA ASP A 118 3.82 9.74 7.10
C ASP A 118 2.76 10.78 6.69
N ASP A 119 3.17 11.97 6.25
CA ASP A 119 2.33 12.94 5.54
C ASP A 119 2.10 12.59 4.06
N TRP A 120 2.83 11.61 3.52
CA TRP A 120 2.63 11.09 2.18
C TRP A 120 1.86 9.77 2.18
N ASP A 121 1.19 9.52 1.06
CA ASP A 121 0.61 8.23 0.73
C ASP A 121 1.39 7.64 -0.43
N CYS A 122 2.11 6.54 -0.20
CA CYS A 122 2.78 5.80 -1.26
C CYS A 122 1.82 4.77 -1.85
N ASP A 123 1.15 5.16 -2.92
CA ASP A 123 0.18 4.31 -3.62
C ASP A 123 0.84 3.12 -4.32
N GLY A 124 2.11 3.24 -4.72
CA GLY A 124 2.73 2.21 -5.55
C GLY A 124 4.20 2.42 -5.90
N ILE A 125 4.75 1.46 -6.64
CA ILE A 125 6.13 1.46 -7.13
C ILE A 125 6.13 1.34 -8.66
N TYR A 126 6.94 2.13 -9.33
CA TYR A 126 7.23 1.98 -10.75
C TYR A 126 8.41 1.01 -10.93
N LEU A 127 8.24 0.03 -11.82
CA LEU A 127 9.25 -0.95 -12.16
C LEU A 127 9.55 -0.86 -13.67
N PRO A 128 10.78 -0.52 -14.08
CA PRO A 128 11.12 -0.34 -15.48
C PRO A 128 11.15 -1.68 -16.23
N ALA A 129 11.03 -1.60 -17.56
CA ALA A 129 11.25 -2.75 -18.43
C ALA A 129 12.68 -3.30 -18.26
N GLY A 130 12.84 -4.61 -18.42
CA GLY A 130 14.10 -5.32 -18.26
C GLY A 130 14.45 -5.73 -16.84
N SER A 131 13.79 -5.15 -15.82
CA SER A 131 14.01 -5.54 -14.42
C SER A 131 13.56 -6.98 -14.14
N GLN A 132 14.35 -7.69 -13.31
CA GLN A 132 13.90 -8.93 -12.68
C GLN A 132 13.20 -8.59 -11.37
N VAL A 133 12.00 -9.14 -11.15
CA VAL A 133 11.17 -8.80 -10.00
C VAL A 133 10.51 -10.03 -9.38
N VAL A 134 10.28 -9.97 -8.07
CA VAL A 134 9.48 -10.92 -7.30
C VAL A 134 8.38 -10.12 -6.60
N LEU A 135 7.14 -10.21 -7.10
CA LEU A 135 6.02 -9.35 -6.69
C LEU A 135 5.29 -9.87 -5.44
N GLY A 136 6.03 -10.25 -4.41
CA GLY A 136 5.50 -10.73 -3.13
C GLY A 136 6.20 -12.00 -2.64
N PRO A 137 6.06 -12.38 -1.36
CA PRO A 137 6.85 -13.44 -0.73
C PRO A 137 6.74 -14.82 -1.37
N ASN A 138 5.60 -15.12 -2.00
CA ASN A 138 5.32 -16.42 -2.63
C ASN A 138 5.32 -16.35 -4.17
N ALA A 139 5.67 -15.19 -4.74
CA ALA A 139 5.70 -14.99 -6.17
C ALA A 139 6.95 -15.62 -6.79
N GLN A 140 6.84 -16.05 -8.04
CA GLN A 140 8.01 -16.51 -8.81
C GLN A 140 8.75 -15.30 -9.41
N PRO A 141 10.08 -15.37 -9.53
CA PRO A 141 10.85 -14.37 -10.27
C PRO A 141 10.35 -14.24 -11.71
N GLN A 142 10.20 -13.01 -12.17
CA GLN A 142 9.83 -12.71 -13.55
C GLN A 142 10.65 -11.57 -14.10
N GLN A 143 11.01 -11.64 -15.37
CA GLN A 143 11.63 -10.53 -16.09
C GLN A 143 10.55 -9.70 -16.78
N LEU A 144 10.58 -8.40 -16.53
CA LEU A 144 9.59 -7.48 -17.08
C LEU A 144 9.89 -7.19 -18.56
N ALA A 145 8.98 -7.57 -19.45
CA ALA A 145 9.08 -7.22 -20.87
C ALA A 145 8.77 -5.72 -21.14
N GLN A 146 8.03 -5.09 -20.24
CA GLN A 146 7.61 -3.69 -20.31
C GLN A 146 7.55 -3.10 -18.91
N ALA A 147 7.57 -1.76 -18.82
CA ALA A 147 7.39 -1.08 -17.56
C ALA A 147 6.00 -1.37 -16.96
N ILE A 148 5.96 -1.50 -15.64
CA ILE A 148 4.71 -1.68 -14.88
C ILE A 148 4.68 -0.73 -13.69
N ALA A 149 3.48 -0.47 -13.19
CA ALA A 149 3.28 0.10 -11.87
C ALA A 149 2.58 -0.94 -10.99
N VAL A 150 3.06 -1.10 -9.76
CA VAL A 150 2.40 -1.95 -8.77
C VAL A 150 1.71 -1.06 -7.74
N LYS A 151 0.42 -1.30 -7.47
CA LYS A 151 -0.37 -0.55 -6.48
C LYS A 151 -0.49 -1.35 -5.20
N PHE A 152 -0.38 -0.67 -4.07
CA PHE A 152 -0.69 -1.19 -2.75
C PHE A 152 -1.99 -0.58 -2.22
N VAL A 153 -2.57 -1.21 -1.21
CA VAL A 153 -3.71 -0.64 -0.50
C VAL A 153 -3.25 0.34 0.57
N ASP A 154 -4.10 1.31 0.91
CA ASP A 154 -3.92 2.19 2.06
C ASP A 154 -3.42 1.42 3.30
N GLY A 155 -2.44 1.99 4.00
CA GLY A 155 -1.86 1.42 5.22
C GLY A 155 -0.77 0.37 5.00
N THR A 156 -0.49 -0.01 3.76
CA THR A 156 0.58 -0.97 3.44
C THR A 156 1.96 -0.39 3.74
N GLN A 157 2.82 -1.19 4.37
CA GLN A 157 4.25 -0.90 4.53
C GLN A 157 5.03 -1.71 3.48
N SER A 158 5.17 -1.16 2.28
CA SER A 158 5.88 -1.85 1.19
C SER A 158 7.39 -1.64 1.30
N ILE A 159 8.14 -2.70 1.08
CA ILE A 159 9.59 -2.72 1.09
C ILE A 159 10.02 -3.34 -0.23
N ALA A 160 10.77 -2.57 -1.04
CA ALA A 160 11.46 -3.08 -2.21
C ALA A 160 12.92 -3.33 -1.86
N ARG A 161 13.38 -4.56 -2.02
CA ARG A 161 14.76 -4.97 -1.72
C ARG A 161 15.39 -5.64 -2.93
N THR A 162 16.66 -5.36 -3.19
CA THR A 162 17.41 -6.09 -4.22
C THR A 162 17.98 -7.38 -3.63
N ASN A 163 17.70 -8.52 -4.25
CA ASN A 163 18.34 -9.78 -3.91
C ASN A 163 19.82 -9.73 -4.33
N PRO A 164 20.78 -9.93 -3.42
CA PRO A 164 22.20 -9.78 -3.74
C PRO A 164 22.75 -10.88 -4.65
N VAL A 165 22.04 -12.02 -4.77
CA VAL A 165 22.45 -13.16 -5.60
C VAL A 165 21.90 -13.03 -7.01
N THR A 166 20.61 -12.70 -7.14
CA THR A 166 19.91 -12.67 -8.44
C THR A 166 19.83 -11.27 -9.05
N GLY A 167 19.99 -10.21 -8.24
CA GLY A 167 19.73 -8.84 -8.66
C GLY A 167 18.25 -8.51 -8.83
N ALA A 168 17.34 -9.42 -8.48
CA ALA A 168 15.90 -9.18 -8.58
C ALA A 168 15.40 -8.20 -7.51
N ILE A 169 14.44 -7.35 -7.86
CA ILE A 169 13.72 -6.51 -6.89
C ILE A 169 12.60 -7.34 -6.27
N GLU A 170 12.67 -7.58 -4.98
CA GLU A 170 11.72 -8.36 -4.20
C GLU A 170 10.84 -7.44 -3.36
N LEU A 171 9.53 -7.66 -3.44
CA LEU A 171 8.54 -6.97 -2.61
C LEU A 171 8.17 -7.83 -1.41
N ASN A 172 8.10 -7.23 -0.23
CA ASN A 172 7.67 -7.92 1.00
C ASN A 172 6.16 -8.23 1.04
N VAL A 173 5.38 -7.56 0.19
CA VAL A 173 3.92 -7.71 0.10
C VAL A 173 3.50 -7.87 -1.35
N GLU A 174 2.50 -8.71 -1.58
CA GLU A 174 1.90 -8.85 -2.91
C GLU A 174 1.11 -7.58 -3.24
N PRO A 175 1.33 -6.96 -4.43
CA PRO A 175 0.55 -5.80 -4.86
C PRO A 175 -0.95 -6.09 -4.95
N ALA A 176 -1.75 -5.05 -4.71
CA ALA A 176 -3.19 -5.10 -4.92
C ALA A 176 -3.56 -5.16 -6.40
N LYS A 177 -2.82 -4.40 -7.22
CA LYS A 177 -2.95 -4.37 -8.67
C LYS A 177 -1.58 -4.20 -9.32
N VAL A 178 -1.49 -4.68 -10.56
CA VAL A 178 -0.36 -4.41 -11.46
C VAL A 178 -0.94 -3.70 -12.67
N PHE A 179 -0.45 -2.51 -12.97
CA PHE A 179 -0.86 -1.72 -14.12
C PHE A 179 0.20 -1.79 -15.21
N LYS A 180 -0.25 -2.04 -16.43
CA LYS A 180 0.49 -1.84 -17.66
C LYS A 180 0.13 -0.49 -18.29
N ALA A 181 0.90 -0.10 -19.31
CA ALA A 181 0.63 1.13 -20.06
C ALA A 181 -0.82 1.17 -20.58
N GLY A 182 -1.55 2.22 -20.23
CA GLY A 182 -2.95 2.42 -20.64
C GLY A 182 -4.01 1.79 -19.73
N GLU A 183 -3.63 1.02 -18.70
CA GLU A 183 -4.58 0.37 -17.79
C GLU A 183 -4.97 1.23 -16.57
N SER A 184 -4.29 2.37 -16.37
CA SER A 184 -4.60 3.31 -15.28
C SER A 184 -4.34 4.76 -15.68
N SER A 185 -4.75 5.69 -14.81
CA SER A 185 -4.44 7.12 -14.94
C SER A 185 -3.00 7.46 -14.57
N TRP A 186 -2.21 6.50 -14.07
CA TRP A 186 -0.82 6.72 -13.72
C TRP A 186 0.02 6.79 -14.99
N LEU A 187 0.89 7.80 -15.05
CA LEU A 187 1.85 7.93 -16.14
C LEU A 187 2.95 6.87 -15.95
N LEU A 188 3.01 5.89 -16.87
CA LEU A 188 4.13 4.94 -16.95
C LEU A 188 5.12 5.45 -18.01
N PRO A 189 6.12 6.27 -17.63
CA PRO A 189 7.16 6.69 -18.56
C PRO A 189 7.98 5.47 -19.02
N ASN A 190 8.72 5.61 -20.12
CA ASN A 190 9.62 4.55 -20.59
C ASN A 190 11.04 4.73 -20.00
N PHE A 191 11.15 4.86 -18.68
CA PHE A 191 12.44 4.96 -18.02
C PHE A 191 13.12 3.59 -17.96
N SER A 192 14.41 3.57 -18.25
CA SER A 192 15.30 2.47 -17.89
C SER A 192 15.73 2.59 -16.41
N GLN A 193 16.30 1.53 -15.85
CA GLN A 193 16.88 1.61 -14.51
C GLN A 193 18.00 2.67 -14.42
N ALA A 194 18.81 2.83 -15.48
CA ALA A 194 19.85 3.85 -15.52
C ALA A 194 19.27 5.27 -15.46
N ASP A 195 18.14 5.51 -16.14
CA ASP A 195 17.46 6.82 -16.08
C ASP A 195 17.01 7.12 -14.65
N ILE A 196 16.44 6.13 -13.94
CA ILE A 196 16.01 6.27 -12.54
C ILE A 196 17.20 6.49 -11.61
N ASP A 197 18.30 5.75 -11.81
CA ASP A 197 19.51 5.85 -10.98
C ASP A 197 20.13 7.25 -11.03
N THR A 198 19.94 8.00 -12.13
CA THR A 198 20.40 9.39 -12.28
C THR A 198 19.46 10.45 -11.69
N GLN A 199 18.24 10.07 -11.29
CA GLN A 199 17.26 11.03 -10.76
C GLN A 199 17.69 11.50 -9.38
N ILE A 200 17.49 12.79 -9.13
CA ILE A 200 17.68 13.38 -7.80
C ILE A 200 16.52 12.91 -6.92
N PRO A 201 16.79 12.22 -5.79
CA PRO A 201 15.73 11.84 -4.85
C PRO A 201 14.92 13.06 -4.43
N THR A 202 13.60 12.94 -4.43
CA THR A 202 12.66 14.00 -4.06
C THR A 202 12.75 14.24 -2.55
N PRO A 203 13.34 15.35 -2.07
CA PRO A 203 13.56 15.55 -0.63
C PRO A 203 12.26 15.59 0.16
N GLN A 204 11.21 16.16 -0.44
CA GLN A 204 9.92 16.29 0.23
C GLN A 204 9.25 14.96 0.54
N LEU A 205 9.67 13.84 -0.07
CA LEU A 205 9.13 12.51 0.23
C LEU A 205 9.57 11.99 1.60
N ILE A 206 10.65 12.51 2.17
CA ILE A 206 11.29 11.99 3.39
C ILE A 206 11.34 13.00 4.54
N ASP A 207 10.87 14.23 4.28
CA ASP A 207 10.87 15.38 5.19
C ASP A 207 9.60 15.45 6.04
#